data_AF-A0A3V9E1S3-F1
#
_entry.id   AF-A0A3V9E1S3-F1
#
_cell.length_a   1.000
_cell.length_b   1.000
_cell.length_c   1.000
_cell.angle_alpha   90.00
_cell.angle_beta   90.00
_cell.angle_gamma   90.00
#
_symmetry.space_group_name_H-M   'P 1'
#
loop_
_entity.id
_entity.type
_entity.pdbx_description
1 polymer ?
#
loop_
_entity_poly.entity_id
_entity_poly.type
_entity_poly.pdbx_seq_one_letter_code
_entity_poly.pdbx_strand_id
1 'polypeptide(L)'
;MKKENKHASQTSADLAALLEYSRFTKRTLTKPSSEVFDLFTDKYYMETVYDDIIKKTKKSIDKSQHKYIDFEKVRIDIMCMHTQVIMISYM
;
A
#
# COMPACT_ATOMS: atom_id res chain seq x y z
N MET A 1 6.96 -4.30 26.94
CA MET A 1 7.10 -5.53 26.13
C MET A 1 5.95 -5.81 25.13
N LYS A 2 4.73 -6.21 25.52
CA LYS A 2 3.66 -6.54 24.51
C LYS A 2 3.24 -5.35 23.62
N LYS A 3 3.18 -4.13 24.17
CA LYS A 3 2.78 -2.91 23.42
C LYS A 3 3.86 -2.45 22.43
N GLU A 4 5.14 -2.51 22.80
CA GLU A 4 6.27 -2.13 21.94
C GLU A 4 6.40 -3.07 20.75
N ASN A 5 6.25 -4.38 20.96
CA ASN A 5 6.24 -5.35 19.87
C ASN A 5 5.07 -5.13 18.90
N LYS A 6 3.90 -4.67 19.41
CA LYS A 6 2.76 -4.35 18.56
C LYS A 6 3.05 -3.14 17.67
N HIS A 7 3.54 -2.06 18.27
CA HIS A 7 3.88 -0.86 17.52
C HIS A 7 4.96 -1.11 16.47
N ALA A 8 6.05 -1.80 16.84
CA ALA A 8 7.14 -2.11 15.92
C ALA A 8 6.70 -3.00 14.75
N SER A 9 5.86 -4.01 15.03
CA SER A 9 5.31 -4.89 13.98
C SER A 9 4.40 -4.13 13.02
N GLN A 10 3.54 -3.26 13.55
CA GLN A 10 2.66 -2.41 12.74
C GLN A 10 3.48 -1.48 11.84
N THR A 11 4.44 -0.73 12.41
CA THR A 11 5.31 0.18 11.65
C THR A 11 6.07 -0.56 10.54
N SER A 12 6.50 -1.80 10.81
CA SER A 12 7.18 -2.62 9.80
C SER A 12 6.24 -3.00 8.65
N ALA A 13 4.96 -3.28 8.93
CA ALA A 13 3.94 -3.51 7.92
C ALA A 13 3.60 -2.27 7.10
N ASP A 14 3.45 -1.12 7.76
CA ASP A 14 3.19 0.16 7.12
C ASP A 14 4.33 0.50 6.14
N LEU A 15 5.59 0.35 6.58
CA LEU A 15 6.77 0.61 5.75
C LEU A 15 6.88 -0.37 4.56
N ALA A 16 6.65 -1.66 4.78
CA ALA A 16 6.70 -2.66 3.71
C ALA A 16 5.60 -2.42 2.66
N ALA A 17 4.38 -2.07 3.09
CA ALA A 17 3.29 -1.73 2.18
C ALA A 17 3.60 -0.46 1.38
N LEU A 18 4.17 0.57 2.03
CA LEU A 18 4.59 1.80 1.36
C LEU A 18 5.65 1.54 0.29
N LEU A 19 6.61 0.65 0.56
CA LEU A 19 7.63 0.27 -0.41
C LEU A 19 7.03 -0.46 -1.62
N GLU A 20 6.07 -1.36 -1.42
CA GLU A 20 5.36 -2.02 -2.52
C GLU A 20 4.51 -1.05 -3.32
N TYR A 21 3.79 -0.12 -2.66
CA TYR A 21 3.06 0.95 -3.33
C TYR A 21 4.01 1.84 -4.15
N SER A 22 5.15 2.24 -3.59
CA SER A 22 6.16 3.03 -4.29
C SER A 22 6.68 2.30 -5.55
N ARG A 23 6.93 0.98 -5.46
CA ARG A 23 7.32 0.15 -6.60
C ARG A 23 6.24 0.09 -7.66
N PHE A 24 4.97 -0.07 -7.27
CA PHE A 24 3.84 -0.01 -8.18
C PHE A 24 3.80 1.33 -8.91
N THR A 25 3.79 2.43 -8.16
CA THR A 25 3.74 3.80 -8.70
C THR A 25 4.89 4.04 -9.68
N LYS A 26 6.12 3.68 -9.31
CA LYS A 26 7.29 3.83 -10.20
C LYS A 26 7.12 3.07 -11.53
N ARG A 27 6.53 1.87 -11.51
CA ARG A 27 6.27 1.09 -12.74
C ARG A 27 5.14 1.68 -13.56
N THR A 28 4.09 2.19 -12.92
CA THR A 28 2.97 2.80 -13.65
C THR A 28 3.41 4.10 -14.31
N LEU A 29 4.21 4.92 -13.63
CA LEU A 29 4.73 6.19 -14.16
C LEU A 29 5.66 6.06 -15.38
N THR A 30 6.08 4.85 -15.78
CA THR A 30 6.79 4.66 -17.06
C THR A 30 5.85 4.62 -18.27
N LYS A 31 4.53 4.66 -18.05
CA LYS A 31 3.50 4.66 -19.10
C LYS A 31 3.15 6.08 -19.56
N PRO A 32 2.50 6.25 -20.73
CA PRO A 32 1.96 7.53 -21.16
C PRO A 32 1.00 8.13 -20.12
N SER A 33 0.96 9.46 -20.01
CA SER A 33 0.19 10.16 -18.97
C SER A 33 -1.31 9.86 -18.97
N SER A 34 -1.91 9.65 -20.15
CA SER A 34 -3.30 9.24 -20.27
C SER A 34 -3.55 7.85 -19.65
N GLU A 35 -2.67 6.89 -19.93
CA GLU A 35 -2.76 5.54 -19.40
C GLU A 35 -2.50 5.51 -17.87
N VAL A 36 -1.61 6.37 -17.38
CA VAL A 36 -1.36 6.51 -15.94
C VAL A 36 -2.62 6.97 -15.21
N PHE A 37 -3.29 8.00 -15.71
CA PHE A 37 -4.50 8.54 -15.09
C PHE A 37 -5.62 7.50 -15.08
N ASP A 38 -5.86 6.82 -16.20
CA ASP A 38 -6.87 5.77 -16.29
C ASP A 38 -6.60 4.65 -15.28
N LEU A 39 -5.35 4.17 -15.18
CA LEU A 39 -4.99 3.13 -14.24
C LEU A 39 -5.11 3.56 -12.76
N PHE A 40 -4.79 4.81 -12.44
CA PHE A 40 -4.90 5.29 -11.06
C PHE A 40 -6.35 5.60 -10.67
N THR A 41 -7.21 5.94 -11.62
CA THR A 41 -8.61 6.27 -11.33
C THR A 41 -9.57 5.10 -11.53
N ASP A 42 -9.14 4.00 -12.16
CA ASP A 42 -9.91 2.77 -12.25
C ASP A 42 -10.04 2.11 -10.87
N LYS A 43 -11.25 2.15 -10.32
CA LYS A 43 -11.58 1.59 -9.02
C LYS A 43 -11.30 0.09 -8.95
N TYR A 44 -11.73 -0.70 -9.92
CA TYR A 44 -11.60 -2.15 -9.86
C TYR A 44 -10.14 -2.58 -9.94
N TYR A 45 -9.38 -1.93 -10.82
CA TYR A 45 -7.95 -2.14 -10.93
C TYR A 45 -7.23 -1.79 -9.63
N MET A 46 -7.50 -0.61 -9.06
CA MET A 46 -6.82 -0.18 -7.83
C MET A 46 -7.16 -1.06 -6.63
N GLU A 47 -8.40 -1.54 -6.48
CA GLU A 47 -8.74 -2.53 -5.45
C GLU A 47 -7.87 -3.79 -5.55
N THR A 48 -7.62 -4.29 -6.77
CA THR A 48 -6.73 -5.45 -6.98
C THR A 48 -5.27 -5.14 -6.64
N VAL A 49 -4.82 -3.91 -6.91
CA VAL A 49 -3.48 -3.45 -6.57
C VAL A 49 -3.30 -3.37 -5.05
N TYR A 50 -4.29 -2.84 -4.31
CA TYR A 50 -4.23 -2.79 -2.85
C TYR A 50 -4.17 -4.19 -2.24
N ASP A 51 -4.97 -5.13 -2.74
CA ASP A 51 -4.95 -6.51 -2.27
C ASP A 51 -3.61 -7.21 -2.56
N ASP A 52 -3.00 -6.96 -3.73
CA ASP A 52 -1.67 -7.47 -4.06
C ASP A 52 -0.58 -6.88 -3.18
N ILE A 53 -0.63 -5.57 -2.89
CA ILE A 53 0.29 -4.90 -1.96
C ILE A 53 0.20 -5.55 -0.58
N ILE A 54 -1.02 -5.72 -0.03
CA ILE A 54 -1.21 -6.36 1.28
C ILE A 54 -0.74 -7.81 1.28
N LYS A 55 -1.00 -8.56 0.19
CA LYS A 55 -0.50 -9.93 0.04
C LYS A 55 1.03 -9.99 0.05
N LYS A 56 1.72 -9.05 -0.59
CA LYS A 56 3.19 -8.96 -0.58
C LYS A 56 3.73 -8.54 0.79
N THR A 57 3.11 -7.55 1.43
CA THR A 57 3.45 -7.12 2.80
C THR A 57 3.33 -8.28 3.80
N LYS A 58 2.25 -9.07 3.73
CA LYS A 58 2.08 -10.27 4.56
C LYS A 58 3.19 -11.30 4.36
N LYS A 59 3.68 -11.46 3.12
CA LYS A 59 4.77 -12.39 2.79
C LYS A 59 6.14 -11.90 3.26
N SER A 60 6.37 -10.59 3.31
CA SER A 60 7.65 -10.02 3.76
C SER A 60 7.81 -9.97 5.28
N ILE A 61 6.76 -10.26 6.04
CA ILE A 61 6.75 -10.19 7.50
C ILE A 61 6.63 -11.58 8.11
N ASP A 62 7.40 -11.82 9.16
CA ASP A 62 7.33 -13.06 9.94
C ASP A 62 5.90 -13.32 10.44
N LYS A 63 5.39 -14.54 10.20
CA LYS A 63 4.03 -14.96 10.59
C LYS A 63 3.75 -14.77 12.09
N SER A 64 4.76 -14.91 12.94
CA SER A 64 4.64 -14.70 14.39
C SER A 64 4.23 -13.27 14.76
N GLN A 65 4.51 -12.30 13.88
CA GLN A 65 4.17 -10.89 14.05
C GLN A 65 2.77 -10.53 13.54
N HIS A 66 2.15 -11.37 12.69
CA HIS A 66 0.87 -11.04 12.01
C HIS A 66 -0.26 -10.74 12.99
N LYS A 67 -0.29 -11.40 14.14
CA LYS A 67 -1.30 -11.18 15.20
C LYS A 67 -1.23 -9.78 15.83
N TYR A 68 -0.16 -9.04 15.58
CA TYR A 68 0.05 -7.69 16.09
C TYR A 68 -0.21 -6.61 15.04
N ILE A 69 -0.52 -7.00 13.81
CA ILE A 69 -0.67 -6.10 12.67
C ILE A 69 -2.14 -6.05 12.26
N ASP A 70 -2.67 -4.84 12.13
CA ASP A 70 -3.96 -4.60 11.51
C ASP A 70 -3.75 -4.36 10.01
N PHE A 71 -3.84 -5.43 9.22
CA PHE A 71 -3.62 -5.35 7.77
C PHE A 71 -4.72 -4.58 7.03
N GLU A 72 -5.92 -4.47 7.61
CA GLU A 72 -6.98 -3.66 7.01
C GLU A 72 -6.66 -2.17 7.19
N LYS A 73 -6.16 -1.79 8.36
CA LYS A 73 -5.65 -0.44 8.57
C LYS A 73 -4.50 -0.12 7.59
N VAL A 74 -3.54 -1.02 7.40
CA VAL A 74 -2.46 -0.84 6.42
C VAL A 74 -3.03 -0.59 5.03
N ARG A 75 -4.05 -1.35 4.63
CA ARG A 75 -4.72 -1.21 3.33
C ARG A 75 -5.35 0.18 3.18
N ILE A 76 -6.11 0.62 4.17
CA ILE A 76 -6.73 1.94 4.21
C ILE A 76 -5.69 3.05 4.13
N ASP A 77 -4.57 2.92 4.85
CA ASP A 77 -3.49 3.93 4.83
C ASP A 77 -2.86 4.04 3.42
N ILE A 78 -2.68 2.92 2.69
CA ILE A 78 -2.26 2.95 1.28
C ILE A 78 -3.31 3.62 0.38
N MET A 79 -4.60 3.31 0.57
CA MET A 79 -5.69 3.92 -0.20
C MET A 79 -5.71 5.45 -0.01
N CYS A 80 -5.60 5.91 1.25
CA CYS A 80 -5.53 7.33 1.58
C CYS A 80 -4.35 8.03 0.89
N MET A 81 -3.15 7.44 0.94
CA MET A 81 -1.98 7.98 0.24
C MET A 81 -2.19 8.02 -1.27
N HIS A 82 -2.81 7.00 -1.85
CA HIS A 82 -3.12 6.99 -3.28
C HIS A 82 -4.07 8.11 -3.69
N THR A 83 -5.15 8.32 -2.93
CA THR A 83 -6.07 9.44 -3.17
C THR A 83 -5.35 10.79 -3.10
N GLN A 84 -4.47 10.98 -2.12
CA GLN A 84 -3.65 12.19 -2.01
C GLN A 84 -2.74 12.40 -3.24
N VAL A 85 -2.13 11.32 -3.75
CA VAL A 85 -1.30 11.38 -4.96
C VAL A 85 -2.12 11.81 -6.17
N ILE A 86 -3.34 11.27 -6.34
CA ILE A 86 -4.22 11.69 -7.43
C ILE A 86 -4.58 13.18 -7.29
N MET A 87 -4.99 13.61 -6.09
CA MET A 87 -5.36 15.00 -5.85
C MET A 87 -4.22 15.97 -6.17
N ILE A 88 -2.98 15.68 -5.74
CA ILE A 88 -1.83 16.56 -6.01
C ILE A 88 -1.42 16.55 -7.48
N SER A 89 -1.61 15.43 -8.18
CA SER A 89 -1.09 15.26 -9.55
C SER A 89 -2.07 15.75 -10.63
N TYR A 90 -3.36 15.84 -10.31
CA TYR A 90 -4.41 16.07 -11.32
C TYR A 90 -5.44 17.14 -10.93
N MET A 91 -5.31 17.80 -9.77
CA MET A 91 -6.04 19.04 -9.43
C MET A 91 -5.10 20.23 -9.49
#